data_AF-A0A936MZC3-F1
#
_entry.id   AF-A0A936MZC3-F1
#
_cell.length_a   1.000
_cell.length_b   1.000
_cell.length_c   1.000
_cell.angle_alpha   90.00
_cell.angle_beta   90.00
_cell.angle_gamma   90.00
#
_symmetry.space_group_name_H-M   'P 1'
#
loop_
_entity.id
_entity.type
_entity.pdbx_description
1 polymer ?
#
loop_
_entity_poly.entity_id
_entity_poly.type
_entity_poly.pdbx_seq_one_letter_code
_entity_poly.pdbx_strand_id
1 'polypeptide(L)'
;MVRPVRWVLVLCLGAGALGPVEAQHHQGSEPPNAYRQDDSTRWDRAMLANDLQYKGLLGSLDFPLAVGVWPVEPYETPGNGSTLVECFVEGQRVVGRALHVGRGPHNEAAFGNSDLQDEVVAVILVATDTPDDEHRSIAISRNHPNYLAEGRFTTTTAGNIDWITMHLADRSAYAIVNMRFFDLHAGRLILVAPRPDGTLRFLQRELSMLSHTQVEAFVAGLSEAPELVSFFR
;
A
#
# COMPACT_ATOMS: atom_id res chain seq x y z
N MET A 1 -1.02 44.22 20.49
CA MET A 1 -0.89 43.47 21.76
C MET A 1 -1.52 42.10 21.54
N VAL A 2 -0.71 41.12 21.13
CA VAL A 2 -1.19 39.80 20.67
C VAL A 2 -1.18 38.84 21.85
N ARG A 3 -2.32 38.21 22.15
CA ARG A 3 -2.45 37.19 23.21
C ARG A 3 -1.91 35.85 22.69
N PRO A 4 -1.10 35.10 23.46
CA PRO A 4 -0.63 33.80 23.03
C PRO A 4 -1.75 32.76 23.12
N VAL A 5 -1.88 31.95 22.08
CA VAL A 5 -2.71 30.74 22.04
C VAL A 5 -2.02 29.67 22.88
N ARG A 6 -2.72 29.14 23.90
CA ARG A 6 -2.28 27.99 24.68
C ARG A 6 -2.60 26.71 23.89
N TRP A 7 -1.58 25.97 23.51
CA TRP A 7 -1.71 24.58 23.07
C TRP A 7 -2.08 23.70 24.28
N VAL A 8 -3.19 22.98 24.19
CA VAL A 8 -3.53 21.91 25.15
C VAL A 8 -3.02 20.61 24.53
N LEU A 9 -1.90 20.13 25.04
CA LEU A 9 -1.38 18.80 24.76
C LEU A 9 -2.15 17.80 25.64
N VAL A 10 -3.09 17.05 25.07
CA VAL A 10 -3.74 15.94 25.77
C VAL A 10 -2.85 14.71 25.63
N LEU A 11 -1.94 14.53 26.58
CA LEU A 11 -1.21 13.28 26.78
C LEU A 11 -2.05 12.38 27.70
N CYS A 12 -2.76 11.42 27.13
CA CYS A 12 -3.27 10.28 27.90
C CYS A 12 -2.12 9.31 28.17
N LEU A 13 -1.27 9.64 29.15
CA LEU A 13 -0.29 8.70 29.69
C LEU A 13 -1.00 7.81 30.72
N GLY A 14 -1.48 6.66 30.27
CA GLY A 14 -1.77 5.54 31.16
C GLY A 14 -0.44 5.08 31.78
N ALA A 15 -0.23 5.40 33.05
CA ALA A 15 0.91 4.93 33.84
C ALA A 15 0.75 3.43 34.14
N GLY A 16 1.12 2.59 33.17
CA GLY A 16 1.45 1.19 33.39
C GLY A 16 2.96 1.05 33.25
N ALA A 17 3.64 0.62 34.31
CA ALA A 17 5.06 0.33 34.27
C ALA A 17 5.35 -0.71 33.17
N LEU A 18 6.00 -0.28 32.09
CA LEU A 18 6.58 -1.17 31.10
C LEU A 18 7.79 -1.84 31.77
N GLY A 19 7.56 -2.97 32.43
CA GLY A 19 8.62 -3.95 32.65
C GLY A 19 9.17 -4.42 31.29
N PRO A 20 10.40 -4.96 31.24
CA PRO A 20 10.93 -5.48 29.99
C PRO A 20 9.98 -6.57 29.47
N VAL A 21 9.26 -6.25 28.40
CA VAL A 21 8.54 -7.25 27.63
C VAL A 21 9.64 -7.98 26.86
N GLU A 22 10.03 -9.16 27.34
CA GLU A 22 10.71 -10.13 26.48
C GLU A 22 9.74 -10.45 25.35
N ALA A 23 9.94 -9.81 24.20
CA ALA A 23 9.30 -10.19 22.98
C ALA A 23 9.72 -11.65 22.73
N GLN A 24 8.79 -12.58 22.91
CA GLN A 24 8.95 -13.93 22.42
C GLN A 24 8.98 -13.83 20.90
N HIS A 25 10.19 -13.74 20.34
CA HIS A 25 10.40 -13.94 18.92
C HIS A 25 9.84 -15.32 18.58
N HIS A 26 8.71 -15.36 17.87
CA HIS A 26 8.35 -16.53 17.09
C HIS A 26 9.44 -16.73 16.05
N GLN A 27 10.45 -17.53 16.41
CA GLN A 27 11.42 -18.10 15.48
C GLN A 27 10.65 -19.01 14.52
N GLY A 28 10.15 -18.45 13.42
CA GLY A 28 9.40 -19.25 12.45
C GLY A 28 8.93 -18.55 11.17
N SER A 29 8.81 -17.22 11.13
CA SER A 29 8.16 -16.55 9.98
C SER A 29 8.93 -15.37 9.36
N GLU A 30 9.98 -14.86 10.01
CA GLU A 30 10.76 -13.76 9.43
C GLU A 30 12.07 -14.29 8.85
N PRO A 31 12.41 -13.95 7.58
CA PRO A 31 13.64 -14.41 6.98
C PRO A 31 14.85 -13.79 7.70
N PRO A 32 15.98 -14.52 7.73
CA PRO A 32 17.19 -14.15 8.48
C PRO A 32 17.82 -12.80 8.07
N ASN A 33 17.34 -12.16 7.01
CA ASN A 33 17.90 -10.93 6.42
C ASN A 33 17.39 -9.64 7.09
N ALA A 34 16.34 -9.70 7.93
CA ALA A 34 15.78 -8.52 8.59
C ALA A 34 16.64 -7.97 9.75
N TYR A 35 17.58 -8.77 10.28
CA TYR A 35 18.19 -8.52 11.60
C TYR A 35 19.64 -8.02 11.58
N ARG A 36 20.26 -7.80 10.41
CA ARG A 36 21.70 -7.42 10.32
C ARG A 36 22.00 -6.35 9.28
N GLN A 37 21.10 -5.39 9.09
CA GLN A 37 21.34 -4.26 8.19
C GLN A 37 22.46 -3.32 8.67
N ASP A 38 22.91 -3.46 9.92
CA ASP A 38 24.05 -2.74 10.49
C ASP A 38 25.42 -3.34 10.08
N ASP A 39 25.46 -4.57 9.57
CA ASP A 39 26.69 -5.22 9.10
C ASP A 39 27.03 -4.83 7.65
N SER A 40 27.88 -3.80 7.51
CA SER A 40 28.32 -3.29 6.21
C SER A 40 29.11 -4.26 5.32
N THR A 41 29.51 -5.43 5.84
CA THR A 41 30.15 -6.47 5.02
C THR A 41 29.15 -7.26 4.17
N ARG A 42 27.86 -7.20 4.52
CA ARG A 42 26.78 -7.96 3.87
C ARG A 42 25.94 -7.13 2.90
N TRP A 43 26.16 -5.82 2.84
CA TRP A 43 25.37 -4.92 2.02
C TRP A 43 25.55 -5.21 0.53
N ASP A 44 24.43 -5.19 -0.19
CA ASP A 44 24.43 -5.07 -1.64
C ASP A 44 24.87 -3.65 -2.02
N ARG A 45 26.16 -3.51 -2.31
CA ARG A 45 26.76 -2.21 -2.67
C ARG A 45 26.27 -1.70 -4.01
N ALA A 46 25.88 -2.58 -4.93
CA ALA A 46 25.37 -2.18 -6.23
C ALA A 46 23.96 -1.60 -6.08
N MET A 47 23.10 -2.27 -5.30
CA MET A 47 21.75 -1.78 -4.99
C MET A 47 21.79 -0.46 -4.20
N LEU A 48 22.66 -0.36 -3.19
CA LEU A 48 22.81 0.88 -2.42
C LEU A 48 23.29 2.05 -3.30
N ALA A 49 24.25 1.81 -4.20
CA ALA A 49 24.72 2.85 -5.12
C ALA A 49 23.62 3.31 -6.08
N ASN A 50 22.81 2.37 -6.58
CA ASN A 50 21.64 2.67 -7.41
C ASN A 50 20.61 3.52 -6.64
N ASP A 51 20.26 3.10 -5.43
CA ASP A 51 19.26 3.82 -4.62
C ASP A 51 19.74 5.24 -4.25
N LEU A 52 21.06 5.43 -3.99
CA LEU A 52 21.66 6.75 -3.81
C LEU A 52 21.58 7.64 -5.05
N GLN A 53 21.76 7.06 -6.24
CA GLN A 53 21.64 7.79 -7.52
C GLN A 53 20.23 8.34 -7.74
N TYR A 54 19.20 7.58 -7.34
CA TYR A 54 17.80 7.97 -7.53
C TYR A 54 17.17 8.69 -6.34
N LYS A 55 17.89 8.87 -5.22
CA LYS A 55 17.38 9.53 -4.00
C LYS A 55 16.73 10.90 -4.28
N GLY A 56 17.33 11.71 -5.15
CA GLY A 56 16.80 13.03 -5.50
C GLY A 56 15.47 12.97 -6.25
N LEU A 57 15.31 11.96 -7.13
CA LEU A 57 14.06 11.70 -7.84
C LEU A 57 13.00 11.19 -6.86
N LEU A 58 13.32 10.20 -6.03
CA LEU A 58 12.37 9.63 -5.07
C LEU A 58 11.89 10.68 -4.05
N GLY A 59 12.79 11.55 -3.60
CA GLY A 59 12.45 12.64 -2.69
C GLY A 59 11.60 13.76 -3.30
N SER A 60 11.51 13.88 -4.63
CA SER A 60 10.70 14.91 -5.29
C SER A 60 9.27 14.45 -5.64
N LEU A 61 8.97 13.16 -5.48
CA LEU A 61 7.69 12.57 -5.90
C LEU A 61 6.53 12.80 -4.93
N ASP A 62 6.78 13.41 -3.76
CA ASP A 62 5.78 13.79 -2.74
C ASP A 62 4.83 12.65 -2.35
N PHE A 63 5.40 11.52 -1.96
CA PHE A 63 4.67 10.36 -1.43
C PHE A 63 4.26 10.58 0.04
N PRO A 64 3.24 9.84 0.53
CA PRO A 64 2.81 9.92 1.94
C PRO A 64 3.95 9.72 2.94
N LEU A 65 4.87 8.80 2.65
CA LEU A 65 6.11 8.59 3.37
C LEU A 65 7.29 9.04 2.52
N ALA A 66 8.27 9.65 3.17
CA ALA A 66 9.54 9.95 2.52
C ALA A 66 10.28 8.63 2.25
N VAL A 67 10.56 8.35 0.98
CA VAL A 67 11.35 7.17 0.59
C VAL A 67 12.80 7.38 1.02
N GLY A 68 13.19 6.68 2.10
CA GLY A 68 14.57 6.62 2.56
C GLY A 68 15.45 5.77 1.64
N VAL A 69 16.77 5.92 1.80
CA VAL A 69 17.76 5.01 1.23
C VAL A 69 18.46 4.34 2.40
N TRP A 70 18.42 3.01 2.44
CA TRP A 70 19.08 2.20 3.46
C TRP A 70 19.72 0.97 2.80
N PRO A 71 20.81 0.45 3.36
CA PRO A 71 21.45 -0.75 2.85
C PRO A 71 20.58 -1.98 3.08
N VAL A 72 20.67 -2.93 2.15
CA VAL A 72 20.00 -4.23 2.23
C VAL A 72 21.01 -5.32 1.89
N GLU A 73 20.78 -6.54 2.37
CA GLU A 73 21.51 -7.70 1.87
C GLU A 73 21.04 -8.10 0.47
N PRO A 74 21.86 -8.77 -0.35
CA PRO A 74 21.41 -9.32 -1.63
C PRO A 74 20.21 -10.24 -1.46
N TYR A 75 19.20 -10.08 -2.31
CA TYR A 75 18.02 -10.93 -2.34
C TYR A 75 17.53 -11.12 -3.78
N GLU A 76 16.88 -12.24 -4.02
CA GLU A 76 16.14 -12.49 -5.26
C GLU A 76 14.67 -12.18 -5.02
N THR A 77 14.05 -11.41 -5.92
CA THR A 77 12.62 -11.09 -5.85
C THR A 77 11.95 -11.51 -7.14
N PRO A 78 10.73 -12.10 -7.09
CA PRO A 78 9.94 -12.38 -8.28
C PRO A 78 9.34 -11.10 -8.90
N GLY A 79 9.61 -9.94 -8.30
CA GLY A 79 9.09 -8.64 -8.74
C GLY A 79 7.84 -8.23 -7.97
N ASN A 80 7.57 -6.94 -8.03
CA ASN A 80 6.40 -6.30 -7.45
C ASN A 80 6.09 -5.03 -8.23
N GLY A 81 4.85 -4.57 -8.16
CA GLY A 81 4.45 -3.37 -8.88
C GLY A 81 3.09 -2.83 -8.47
N SER A 82 2.72 -1.75 -9.14
CA SER A 82 1.39 -1.16 -9.06
C SER A 82 0.89 -0.84 -10.46
N THR A 83 -0.27 -1.37 -10.81
CA THR A 83 -0.96 -1.08 -12.06
C THR A 83 -1.96 0.05 -11.83
N LEU A 84 -1.97 1.05 -12.71
CA LEU A 84 -3.06 2.05 -12.77
C LEU A 84 -4.24 1.40 -13.49
N VAL A 85 -5.42 1.48 -12.89
CA VAL A 85 -6.66 0.94 -13.47
C VAL A 85 -7.74 2.01 -13.42
N GLU A 86 -8.68 1.98 -14.37
CA GLU A 86 -9.79 2.92 -14.37
C GLU A 86 -11.07 2.30 -14.92
N CYS A 87 -12.19 2.87 -14.50
CA CYS A 87 -13.50 2.66 -15.11
C CYS A 87 -14.40 3.87 -14.90
N PHE A 88 -15.59 3.83 -15.51
CA PHE A 88 -16.62 4.84 -15.34
C PHE A 88 -17.87 4.20 -14.76
N VAL A 89 -18.37 4.76 -13.67
CA VAL A 89 -19.59 4.32 -12.97
C VAL A 89 -20.62 5.43 -13.12
N GLU A 90 -21.64 5.23 -13.97
CA GLU A 90 -22.65 6.25 -14.28
C GLU A 90 -22.06 7.63 -14.69
N GLY A 91 -20.93 7.61 -15.40
CA GLY A 91 -20.21 8.82 -15.81
C GLY A 91 -19.26 9.40 -14.76
N GLN A 92 -19.31 8.94 -13.51
CA GLN A 92 -18.27 9.22 -12.53
C GLN A 92 -17.02 8.41 -12.86
N ARG A 93 -15.89 9.10 -13.03
CA ARG A 93 -14.59 8.45 -13.21
C ARG A 93 -14.14 7.84 -11.89
N VAL A 94 -13.69 6.59 -11.95
CA VAL A 94 -13.13 5.83 -10.83
C VAL A 94 -11.75 5.35 -11.25
N VAL A 95 -10.73 5.78 -10.52
CA VAL A 95 -9.33 5.43 -10.79
C VAL A 95 -8.80 4.59 -9.64
N GLY A 96 -7.89 3.69 -9.91
CA GLY A 96 -7.33 2.84 -8.88
C GLY A 96 -5.89 2.42 -9.08
N ARG A 97 -5.35 1.86 -8.01
CA ARG A 97 -4.02 1.27 -7.97
C ARG A 97 -4.16 -0.18 -7.52
N ALA A 98 -3.72 -1.09 -8.39
CA ALA A 98 -3.70 -2.52 -8.16
C ALA A 98 -2.27 -2.98 -7.89
N LEU A 99 -2.04 -3.40 -6.66
CA LEU A 99 -0.75 -3.80 -6.12
C LEU A 99 -0.54 -5.27 -6.36
N HIS A 100 0.59 -5.65 -6.94
CA HIS A 100 0.87 -7.04 -7.28
C HIS A 100 2.27 -7.46 -6.87
N VAL A 101 2.39 -8.74 -6.53
CA VAL A 101 3.64 -9.41 -6.16
C VAL A 101 3.78 -10.65 -7.04
N GLY A 102 4.96 -10.82 -7.63
CA GLY A 102 5.29 -11.98 -8.46
C GLY A 102 5.27 -13.28 -7.63
N ARG A 103 5.01 -14.38 -8.31
CA ARG A 103 5.07 -15.72 -7.73
C ARG A 103 6.52 -16.15 -7.54
N GLY A 104 6.83 -16.66 -6.36
CA GLY A 104 8.16 -17.17 -6.02
C GLY A 104 8.16 -18.01 -4.75
N PRO A 105 9.34 -18.48 -4.30
CA PRO A 105 9.46 -19.46 -3.22
C PRO A 105 8.77 -19.07 -1.91
N HIS A 106 8.60 -17.78 -1.64
CA HIS A 106 8.01 -17.27 -0.40
C HIS A 106 6.47 -17.21 -0.41
N ASN A 107 5.82 -17.20 -1.59
CA ASN A 107 4.37 -17.11 -1.71
C ASN A 107 3.75 -18.22 -2.59
N GLU A 108 4.56 -19.14 -3.13
CA GLU A 108 4.15 -20.25 -4.00
C GLU A 108 2.93 -21.02 -3.48
N ALA A 109 2.92 -21.34 -2.19
CA ALA A 109 1.84 -22.11 -1.57
C ALA A 109 0.47 -21.41 -1.67
N ALA A 110 0.44 -20.07 -1.71
CA ALA A 110 -0.79 -19.30 -1.83
C ALA A 110 -1.45 -19.44 -3.20
N PHE A 111 -0.68 -19.79 -4.24
CA PHE A 111 -1.21 -19.99 -5.59
C PHE A 111 -1.95 -21.33 -5.72
N GLY A 112 -1.71 -22.30 -4.84
CA GLY A 112 -2.37 -23.62 -4.91
C GLY A 112 -2.23 -24.25 -6.30
N ASN A 113 -3.35 -24.53 -6.97
CA ASN A 113 -3.38 -25.07 -8.33
C ASN A 113 -3.51 -23.99 -9.44
N SER A 114 -3.33 -22.72 -9.09
CA SER A 114 -3.41 -21.61 -10.03
C SER A 114 -2.18 -21.58 -10.93
N ASP A 115 -2.36 -21.27 -12.22
CA ASP A 115 -1.29 -21.04 -13.18
C ASP A 115 -0.80 -19.58 -13.22
N LEU A 116 -1.38 -18.71 -12.37
CA LEU A 116 -0.98 -17.31 -12.27
C LEU A 116 0.50 -17.19 -11.87
N GLN A 117 1.16 -16.17 -12.44
CA GLN A 117 2.58 -15.87 -12.21
C GLN A 117 2.79 -14.70 -11.24
N ASP A 118 1.70 -14.08 -10.80
CA ASP A 118 1.67 -13.01 -9.83
C ASP A 118 0.26 -12.90 -9.23
N GLU A 119 0.15 -12.20 -8.12
CA GLU A 119 -1.10 -12.00 -7.41
C GLU A 119 -1.30 -10.51 -7.11
N VAL A 120 -2.51 -10.02 -7.38
CA VAL A 120 -2.98 -8.73 -6.89
C VAL A 120 -3.31 -8.85 -5.39
N VAL A 121 -2.49 -8.21 -4.57
CA VAL A 121 -2.57 -8.26 -3.11
C VAL A 121 -3.44 -7.15 -2.52
N ALA A 122 -3.69 -6.07 -3.27
CA ALA A 122 -4.62 -5.01 -2.90
C ALA A 122 -5.06 -4.21 -4.12
N VAL A 123 -6.30 -3.73 -4.12
CA VAL A 123 -6.84 -2.79 -5.10
C VAL A 123 -7.51 -1.66 -4.34
N ILE A 124 -7.06 -0.42 -4.55
CA ILE A 124 -7.69 0.78 -4.00
C ILE A 124 -8.29 1.54 -5.18
N LEU A 125 -9.60 1.74 -5.18
CA LEU A 125 -10.34 2.52 -6.18
C LEU A 125 -10.91 3.79 -5.54
N VAL A 126 -10.80 4.90 -6.25
CA VAL A 126 -11.19 6.24 -5.80
C VAL A 126 -12.05 6.91 -6.87
N ALA A 127 -13.22 7.42 -6.50
CA ALA A 127 -13.95 8.35 -7.34
C ALA A 127 -13.21 9.68 -7.41
N THR A 128 -12.86 10.12 -8.62
CA THR A 128 -12.08 11.35 -8.84
C THR A 128 -12.45 12.00 -10.17
N ASP A 129 -12.09 13.26 -10.31
CA ASP A 129 -12.25 14.11 -11.49
C ASP A 129 -10.93 14.71 -11.99
N THR A 130 -9.80 14.37 -11.35
CA THR A 130 -8.46 14.82 -11.74
C THR A 130 -7.81 13.86 -12.75
N PRO A 131 -6.81 14.31 -13.55
CA PRO A 131 -6.10 13.47 -14.52
C PRO A 131 -5.12 12.45 -13.88
N ASP A 132 -4.64 11.49 -14.67
CA ASP A 132 -3.83 10.35 -14.21
C ASP A 132 -2.43 10.68 -13.68
N ASP A 133 -1.81 11.73 -14.21
CA ASP A 133 -0.47 12.18 -13.79
C ASP A 133 -0.44 12.71 -12.35
N GLU A 134 -1.61 12.94 -11.76
CA GLU A 134 -1.79 13.29 -10.36
C GLU A 134 -1.91 12.06 -9.44
N HIS A 135 -2.07 10.86 -9.97
CA HIS A 135 -2.29 9.64 -9.20
C HIS A 135 -1.01 8.84 -9.04
N ARG A 136 -0.10 9.26 -8.16
CA ARG A 136 1.23 8.64 -8.06
C ARG A 136 1.22 7.42 -7.15
N SER A 137 2.07 6.44 -7.46
CA SER A 137 2.29 5.27 -6.61
C SER A 137 3.71 4.73 -6.75
N ILE A 138 4.21 4.10 -5.70
CA ILE A 138 5.44 3.30 -5.72
C ILE A 138 5.22 1.99 -4.96
N ALA A 139 5.87 0.92 -5.41
CA ALA A 139 5.95 -0.34 -4.70
C ALA A 139 7.42 -0.71 -4.49
N ILE A 140 7.80 -1.00 -3.26
CA ILE A 140 9.18 -1.17 -2.81
C ILE A 140 9.39 -2.59 -2.28
N SER A 141 10.40 -3.28 -2.82
CA SER A 141 10.82 -4.62 -2.39
C SER A 141 12.05 -4.63 -1.48
N ARG A 142 12.54 -3.47 -1.04
CA ARG A 142 13.71 -3.36 -0.14
C ARG A 142 13.51 -3.96 1.26
N ASN A 143 12.31 -4.48 1.52
CA ASN A 143 11.96 -5.25 2.72
C ASN A 143 11.71 -6.74 2.41
N HIS A 144 12.13 -7.22 1.23
CA HIS A 144 11.81 -8.56 0.73
C HIS A 144 12.06 -9.64 1.80
N PRO A 145 11.11 -10.57 2.01
CA PRO A 145 9.87 -10.82 1.27
C PRO A 145 8.65 -10.03 1.75
N ASN A 146 8.84 -9.00 2.57
CA ASN A 146 7.79 -8.02 2.82
C ASN A 146 7.80 -6.95 1.71
N TYR A 147 6.61 -6.56 1.29
CA TYR A 147 6.39 -5.57 0.25
C TYR A 147 5.60 -4.40 0.82
N LEU A 148 6.12 -3.20 0.58
CA LEU A 148 5.43 -1.97 0.94
C LEU A 148 5.10 -1.22 -0.33
N ALA A 149 3.95 -0.59 -0.37
CA ALA A 149 3.62 0.34 -1.41
C ALA A 149 2.84 1.51 -0.86
N GLU A 150 2.91 2.62 -1.56
CA GLU A 150 2.22 3.83 -1.17
C GLU A 150 1.88 4.64 -2.39
N GLY A 151 0.98 5.59 -2.18
CA GLY A 151 0.62 6.52 -3.23
C GLY A 151 -0.39 7.55 -2.77
N ARG A 152 -0.79 8.35 -3.75
CA ARG A 152 -1.73 9.45 -3.58
C ARG A 152 -2.66 9.47 -4.77
N PHE A 153 -3.95 9.62 -4.49
CA PHE A 153 -4.91 10.08 -5.47
C PHE A 153 -5.26 11.53 -5.18
N THR A 154 -5.14 12.42 -6.14
CA THR A 154 -5.72 13.76 -6.04
C THR A 154 -7.20 13.71 -6.41
N THR A 155 -8.01 14.54 -5.76
CA THR A 155 -9.42 14.74 -6.06
C THR A 155 -9.73 16.22 -5.85
N THR A 156 -10.59 16.83 -6.67
CA THR A 156 -11.00 18.22 -6.38
C THR A 156 -11.91 18.29 -5.14
N THR A 157 -12.62 17.20 -4.85
CA THR A 157 -13.66 17.14 -3.82
C THR A 157 -13.10 17.03 -2.40
N ALA A 158 -12.03 16.26 -2.18
CA ALA A 158 -11.43 16.06 -0.84
C ALA A 158 -9.92 16.33 -0.78
N GLY A 159 -9.32 16.83 -1.86
CA GLY A 159 -7.87 16.96 -1.96
C GLY A 159 -7.21 15.58 -2.09
N ASN A 160 -6.21 15.32 -1.26
CA ASN A 160 -5.38 14.11 -1.36
C ASN A 160 -5.99 12.93 -0.62
N ILE A 161 -6.05 11.79 -1.32
CA ILE A 161 -6.29 10.48 -0.74
C ILE A 161 -4.97 9.73 -0.68
N ASP A 162 -4.33 9.77 0.48
CA ASP A 162 -3.04 9.14 0.74
C ASP A 162 -3.25 7.71 1.23
N TRP A 163 -2.46 6.79 0.68
CA TRP A 163 -2.54 5.40 1.05
C TRP A 163 -1.17 4.75 1.18
N ILE A 164 -1.11 3.76 2.06
CA ILE A 164 0.03 2.87 2.25
C ILE A 164 -0.54 1.46 2.37
N THR A 165 0.06 0.50 1.70
CA THR A 165 -0.22 -0.93 1.88
C THR A 165 1.06 -1.66 2.24
N MET A 166 0.88 -2.74 3.01
CA MET A 166 1.95 -3.65 3.37
C MET A 166 1.45 -5.07 3.16
N HIS A 167 2.28 -5.88 2.51
CA HIS A 167 2.09 -7.31 2.34
C HIS A 167 3.29 -8.02 2.96
N LEU A 168 3.03 -8.83 3.98
CA LEU A 168 4.07 -9.45 4.78
C LEU A 168 4.32 -10.88 4.32
N ALA A 169 5.50 -11.39 4.67
CA ALA A 169 5.97 -12.74 4.35
C ALA A 169 5.02 -13.84 4.87
N ASP A 170 4.38 -13.59 6.01
CA ASP A 170 3.41 -14.48 6.65
C ASP A 170 2.00 -14.38 6.03
N ARG A 171 1.87 -13.65 4.91
CA ARG A 171 0.63 -13.37 4.18
C ARG A 171 -0.32 -12.40 4.88
N SER A 172 0.05 -11.87 6.03
CA SER A 172 -0.63 -10.73 6.64
C SER A 172 -0.56 -9.54 5.70
N ALA A 173 -1.69 -8.83 5.53
CA ALA A 173 -1.75 -7.71 4.61
C ALA A 173 -2.65 -6.60 5.16
N TYR A 174 -2.16 -5.38 5.10
CA TYR A 174 -2.84 -4.22 5.66
C TYR A 174 -2.79 -3.03 4.71
N ALA A 175 -3.79 -2.16 4.83
CA ALA A 175 -3.77 -0.86 4.19
C ALA A 175 -4.15 0.24 5.19
N ILE A 176 -3.58 1.40 5.00
CA ILE A 176 -4.02 2.65 5.61
C ILE A 176 -4.40 3.58 4.48
N VAL A 177 -5.64 4.10 4.49
CA VAL A 177 -6.12 5.09 3.51
C VAL A 177 -6.69 6.27 4.29
N ASN A 178 -6.07 7.44 4.18
CA ASN A 178 -6.40 8.65 4.96
C ASN A 178 -6.64 8.35 6.45
N MET A 179 -5.66 7.69 7.09
CA MET A 179 -5.70 7.30 8.51
C MET A 179 -6.76 6.26 8.90
N ARG A 180 -7.52 5.71 7.94
CA ARG A 180 -8.38 4.54 8.18
C ARG A 180 -7.60 3.26 7.94
N PHE A 181 -7.58 2.38 8.94
CA PHE A 181 -6.95 1.06 8.87
C PHE A 181 -7.87 0.02 8.21
N PHE A 182 -7.28 -0.86 7.40
CA PHE A 182 -7.92 -1.99 6.75
C PHE A 182 -7.09 -3.26 6.93
N ASP A 183 -7.72 -4.30 7.44
CA ASP A 183 -7.20 -5.67 7.41
C ASP A 183 -7.59 -6.30 6.07
N LEU A 184 -6.62 -6.56 5.19
CA LEU A 184 -6.87 -7.04 3.84
C LEU A 184 -7.28 -8.52 3.80
N HIS A 185 -7.21 -9.26 4.91
CA HIS A 185 -7.84 -10.58 5.01
C HIS A 185 -9.36 -10.50 4.92
N ALA A 186 -9.98 -9.40 5.38
CA ALA A 186 -11.42 -9.17 5.25
C ALA A 186 -11.83 -8.75 3.83
N GLY A 187 -10.86 -8.49 2.95
CA GLY A 187 -11.10 -8.12 1.56
C GLY A 187 -9.99 -7.24 1.00
N ARG A 188 -9.56 -7.53 -0.24
CA ARG A 188 -8.44 -6.83 -0.89
C ARG A 188 -8.89 -5.68 -1.78
N LEU A 189 -10.19 -5.49 -1.99
CA LEU A 189 -10.74 -4.36 -2.72
C LEU A 189 -11.22 -3.29 -1.73
N ILE A 190 -10.63 -2.09 -1.82
CA ILE A 190 -11.03 -0.91 -1.06
C ILE A 190 -11.58 0.13 -2.04
N LEU A 191 -12.79 0.61 -1.78
CA LEU A 191 -13.43 1.67 -2.54
C LEU A 191 -13.49 2.93 -1.67
N VAL A 192 -13.16 4.08 -2.26
CA VAL A 192 -13.17 5.38 -1.60
C VAL A 192 -14.02 6.34 -2.42
N ALA A 193 -15.05 6.90 -1.79
CA ALA A 193 -15.93 7.89 -2.40
C ALA A 193 -15.86 9.21 -1.60
N PRO A 194 -15.05 10.19 -2.04
CA PRO A 194 -15.09 11.55 -1.54
C PRO A 194 -16.47 12.18 -1.67
N ARG A 195 -16.83 13.06 -0.73
CA ARG A 195 -18.12 13.75 -0.71
C ARG A 195 -17.93 15.27 -0.70
N PRO A 196 -18.88 16.03 -1.27
CA PRO A 196 -18.78 17.50 -1.34
C PRO A 196 -18.63 18.20 0.03
N ASP A 197 -19.01 17.54 1.12
CA ASP A 197 -18.83 18.03 2.50
C ASP A 197 -17.44 17.73 3.08
N GLY A 198 -16.52 17.17 2.29
CA GLY A 198 -15.16 16.80 2.68
C GLY A 198 -15.06 15.44 3.37
N THR A 199 -16.16 14.72 3.56
CA THR A 199 -16.12 13.37 4.16
C THR A 199 -15.68 12.32 3.14
N LEU A 200 -15.10 11.23 3.65
CA LEU A 200 -14.73 10.06 2.85
C LEU A 200 -15.61 8.87 3.23
N ARG A 201 -16.31 8.30 2.25
CA ARG A 201 -16.96 6.99 2.39
C ARG A 201 -16.01 5.90 1.97
N PHE A 202 -15.99 4.80 2.72
CA PHE A 202 -15.17 3.64 2.45
C PHE A 202 -16.03 2.38 2.34
N LEU A 203 -15.66 1.48 1.43
CA LEU A 203 -16.20 0.13 1.36
C LEU A 203 -15.07 -0.86 1.11
N GLN A 204 -15.04 -1.95 1.88
CA GLN A 204 -14.10 -3.05 1.69
C GLN A 204 -14.86 -4.29 1.19
N ARG A 205 -14.29 -4.97 0.19
CA ARG A 205 -14.88 -6.17 -0.43
C ARG A 205 -13.83 -7.24 -0.66
N GLU A 206 -14.31 -8.48 -0.65
CA GLU A 206 -13.53 -9.62 -1.10
C GLU A 206 -13.17 -9.46 -2.58
N LEU A 207 -11.99 -9.95 -2.91
CA LEU A 207 -11.46 -10.00 -4.26
C LEU A 207 -10.86 -11.38 -4.46
N SER A 208 -11.37 -12.12 -5.45
CA SER A 208 -10.78 -13.38 -5.89
C SER A 208 -9.33 -13.17 -6.32
N MET A 209 -8.52 -14.23 -6.30
CA MET A 209 -7.15 -14.13 -6.80
C MET A 209 -7.15 -13.72 -8.28
N LEU A 210 -6.38 -12.68 -8.61
CA LEU A 210 -6.21 -12.13 -9.95
C LEU A 210 -4.72 -11.83 -10.18
N SER A 211 -4.25 -11.91 -11.42
CA SER A 211 -2.96 -11.33 -11.84
C SER A 211 -3.09 -9.84 -12.17
N HIS A 212 -1.96 -9.15 -12.27
CA HIS A 212 -1.92 -7.77 -12.80
C HIS A 212 -2.50 -7.64 -14.22
N THR A 213 -2.49 -8.72 -15.02
CA THR A 213 -3.07 -8.72 -16.38
C THR A 213 -4.59 -8.88 -16.38
N GLN A 214 -5.17 -9.37 -15.28
CA GLN A 214 -6.61 -9.59 -15.17
C GLN A 214 -7.34 -8.42 -14.49
N VAL A 215 -6.62 -7.58 -13.75
CA VAL A 215 -7.23 -6.55 -12.89
C VAL A 215 -7.93 -5.43 -13.68
N GLU A 216 -7.42 -5.05 -14.85
CA GLU A 216 -8.08 -4.06 -15.72
C GLU A 216 -9.47 -4.53 -16.14
N ALA A 217 -9.58 -5.77 -16.62
CA ALA A 217 -10.86 -6.37 -17.01
C ALA A 217 -11.82 -6.49 -15.82
N PHE A 218 -11.31 -6.86 -14.65
CA PHE A 218 -12.10 -6.87 -13.41
C PHE A 218 -12.66 -5.48 -13.08
N VAL A 219 -11.82 -4.43 -13.12
CA VAL A 219 -12.22 -3.07 -12.78
C VAL A 219 -13.23 -2.50 -13.79
N ALA A 220 -13.06 -2.79 -15.08
CA ALA A 220 -14.01 -2.41 -16.11
C ALA A 220 -15.42 -2.98 -15.83
N GLY A 221 -15.50 -4.23 -15.38
CA GLY A 221 -16.76 -4.91 -15.04
C GLY A 221 -17.47 -4.36 -13.79
N LEU A 222 -16.82 -3.56 -12.95
CA LEU A 222 -17.44 -3.00 -11.73
C LEU A 222 -18.58 -2.02 -12.04
N SER A 223 -18.56 -1.42 -13.25
CA SER A 223 -19.63 -0.54 -13.73
C SER A 223 -20.98 -1.25 -13.85
N GLU A 224 -20.98 -2.58 -13.95
CA GLU A 224 -22.17 -3.41 -14.08
C GLU A 224 -22.67 -3.96 -12.72
N ALA A 225 -21.89 -3.81 -11.65
CA ALA A 225 -22.20 -4.34 -10.33
C ALA A 225 -23.12 -3.36 -9.55
N PRO A 226 -24.42 -3.66 -9.34
CA PRO A 226 -25.37 -2.67 -8.83
C PRO A 226 -25.02 -2.13 -7.44
N GLU A 227 -24.43 -2.96 -6.59
CA GLU A 227 -23.98 -2.56 -5.26
C GLU A 227 -22.84 -1.55 -5.32
N LEU A 228 -21.90 -1.71 -6.26
CA LEU A 228 -20.75 -0.83 -6.42
C LEU A 228 -21.15 0.49 -7.07
N VAL A 229 -22.04 0.42 -8.06
CA VAL A 229 -22.72 1.59 -8.63
C VAL A 229 -23.38 2.39 -7.51
N SER A 230 -24.16 1.73 -6.65
CA SER A 230 -24.82 2.40 -5.52
C SER A 230 -23.85 2.98 -4.48
N PHE A 231 -22.63 2.47 -4.36
CA PHE A 231 -21.65 3.00 -3.42
C PHE A 231 -21.08 4.35 -3.88
N PHE A 232 -20.82 4.50 -5.19
CA PHE A 232 -20.22 5.70 -5.76
C PHE A 232 -21.20 6.83 -6.05
N ARG A 233 -22.52 6.54 -6.09
CA ARG A 233 -23.57 7.55 -5.94
C ARG A 233 -23.45 8.29 -4.61
#